data_AF-A0A954RKA6-F1
#
_entry.id   AF-A0A954RKA6-F1
#
_cell.length_a   1.000
_cell.length_b   1.000
_cell.length_c   1.000
_cell.angle_alpha   90.00
_cell.angle_beta   90.00
_cell.angle_gamma   90.00
#
_symmetry.space_group_name_H-M   'P 1'
#
loop_
_entity.id
_entity.type
_entity.pdbx_description
1 polymer ?
#
loop_
_entity_poly.entity_id
_entity_poly.type
_entity_poly.pdbx_seq_one_letter_code
_entity_poly.pdbx_strand_id
1 'polypeptide(L)'
;DLDGEFSSSDLINVFQAGEYEDDNIGNSFWSTGDWNGDGEFTTGDLVLAFQDGGYERGPRAAVISVPEPSGMLPLLASLLSLFARSRRED
;
A
#
# COMPACT_ATOMS: atom_id res chain seq x y z
N ASP A 1 -11.97 2.02 8.85
CA ASP A 1 -12.19 3.21 7.97
C ASP A 1 -10.78 3.64 7.50
N LEU A 2 -10.50 4.88 7.09
CA LEU A 2 -9.14 5.31 6.72
C LEU A 2 -8.65 6.42 7.65
N ASP A 3 -8.87 6.25 8.95
CA ASP A 3 -8.49 7.22 9.99
C ASP A 3 -6.99 7.16 10.36
N GLY A 4 -6.27 6.18 9.82
CA GLY A 4 -4.83 5.98 10.04
C GLY A 4 -4.50 5.20 11.31
N GLU A 5 -5.50 4.70 12.04
CA GLU A 5 -5.37 3.78 13.16
C GLU A 5 -5.70 2.36 12.71
N PHE A 6 -5.14 1.36 13.41
CA PHE A 6 -5.59 -0.03 13.28
C PHE A 6 -6.15 -0.46 14.62
N SER A 7 -7.47 -0.57 14.71
CA SER A 7 -8.19 -0.78 15.97
C SER A 7 -9.23 -1.88 15.89
N SER A 8 -9.85 -2.17 17.03
CA SER A 8 -11.02 -3.05 17.13
C SER A 8 -12.17 -2.61 16.19
N SER A 9 -12.32 -1.31 15.92
CA SER A 9 -13.35 -0.78 15.03
C SER A 9 -13.15 -1.27 13.59
N ASP A 10 -11.90 -1.32 13.12
CA ASP A 10 -11.57 -1.84 11.79
C ASP A 10 -11.90 -3.32 11.68
N LEU A 11 -11.56 -4.10 12.72
CA LEU A 11 -11.90 -5.52 12.79
C LEU A 11 -13.41 -5.74 12.74
N ILE A 12 -14.18 -4.99 13.54
CA ILE A 12 -15.64 -5.06 13.51
C ILE A 12 -16.17 -4.76 12.11
N ASN A 13 -15.64 -3.72 11.45
CA ASN A 13 -16.07 -3.34 10.10
C ASN A 13 -15.79 -4.44 9.06
N VAL A 14 -14.59 -5.05 9.06
CA VAL A 14 -14.27 -6.12 8.10
C VAL A 14 -15.06 -7.41 8.40
N PHE A 15 -15.23 -7.78 9.67
CA PHE A 15 -16.03 -8.96 10.03
C PHE A 15 -17.52 -8.79 9.75
N GLN A 16 -18.04 -7.56 9.75
CA GLN A 16 -19.41 -7.27 9.33
C GLN A 16 -19.67 -7.56 7.85
N ALA A 17 -18.62 -7.58 7.00
CA ALA A 17 -18.75 -7.99 5.61
C ALA A 17 -19.10 -9.49 5.48
N GLY A 18 -18.67 -10.32 6.45
CA GLY A 18 -18.98 -11.75 6.49
C GLY A 18 -18.14 -12.61 5.54
N GLU A 19 -16.99 -12.11 5.09
CA GLU A 19 -16.14 -12.75 4.08
C GLU A 19 -14.96 -13.52 4.70
N TYR A 20 -14.86 -13.56 6.04
CA TYR A 20 -13.79 -14.29 6.73
C TYR A 20 -13.96 -15.80 6.58
N GLU A 21 -13.02 -16.45 5.89
CA GLU A 21 -12.98 -17.90 5.70
C GLU A 21 -14.33 -18.46 5.21
N ASP A 22 -14.96 -17.77 4.23
CA ASP A 22 -16.32 -18.08 3.75
C ASP A 22 -16.35 -19.02 2.52
N ASP A 23 -15.18 -19.42 2.01
CA ASP A 23 -14.95 -20.22 0.80
C ASP A 23 -15.45 -19.58 -0.53
N ASN A 24 -15.75 -18.27 -0.55
CA ASN A 24 -16.28 -17.58 -1.72
C ASN A 24 -15.22 -16.76 -2.47
N ILE A 25 -14.47 -17.47 -3.33
CA ILE A 25 -13.28 -16.93 -3.99
C ILE A 25 -13.52 -15.61 -4.75
N GLY A 26 -12.72 -14.59 -4.42
CA GLY A 26 -12.63 -13.30 -5.11
C GLY A 26 -13.74 -12.32 -4.72
N ASN A 27 -14.41 -12.53 -3.59
CA ASN A 27 -15.37 -11.57 -3.05
C ASN A 27 -14.74 -10.52 -2.13
N SER A 28 -13.49 -10.72 -1.71
CA SER A 28 -12.84 -9.85 -0.72
C SER A 28 -12.05 -8.69 -1.36
N PHE A 29 -12.06 -7.57 -0.65
CA PHE A 29 -11.34 -6.34 -0.99
C PHE A 29 -10.62 -5.81 0.26
N TRP A 30 -9.73 -4.83 0.09
CA TRP A 30 -9.04 -4.18 1.20
C TRP A 30 -9.98 -3.70 2.33
N SER A 31 -11.16 -3.20 1.96
CA SER A 31 -12.17 -2.71 2.91
C SER A 31 -12.95 -3.82 3.63
N THR A 32 -12.87 -5.06 3.14
CA THR A 32 -13.57 -6.22 3.71
C THR A 32 -12.63 -7.28 4.29
N GLY A 33 -11.31 -7.11 4.15
CA GLY A 33 -10.30 -7.86 4.89
C GLY A 33 -9.16 -8.45 4.06
N ASP A 34 -9.18 -8.33 2.73
CA ASP A 34 -8.08 -8.77 1.85
C ASP A 34 -6.90 -7.78 1.95
N TRP A 35 -6.02 -8.02 2.92
CA TRP A 35 -4.86 -7.19 3.20
C TRP A 35 -3.58 -7.71 2.55
N ASN A 36 -3.58 -8.95 2.09
CA ASN A 36 -2.47 -9.54 1.37
C ASN A 36 -2.61 -9.39 -0.18
N GLY A 37 -3.82 -9.10 -0.66
CA GLY A 37 -4.14 -8.82 -2.06
C GLY A 37 -4.41 -10.07 -2.90
N ASP A 38 -4.74 -11.21 -2.28
CA ASP A 38 -5.04 -12.46 -2.98
C ASP A 38 -6.52 -12.64 -3.33
N GLY A 39 -7.37 -11.69 -2.92
CA GLY A 39 -8.79 -11.68 -3.19
C GLY A 39 -9.66 -12.38 -2.15
N GLU A 40 -9.08 -12.87 -1.05
CA GLU A 40 -9.77 -13.56 0.04
C GLU A 40 -9.49 -12.90 1.40
N PHE A 41 -10.47 -12.90 2.31
CA PHE A 41 -10.23 -12.55 3.71
C PHE A 41 -10.00 -13.81 4.54
N THR A 42 -8.75 -14.10 4.84
CA THR A 42 -8.35 -15.31 5.58
C THR A 42 -7.55 -14.99 6.83
N THR A 43 -7.19 -16.04 7.57
CA THR A 43 -6.20 -15.96 8.65
C THR A 43 -4.87 -15.35 8.18
N GLY A 44 -4.50 -15.51 6.90
CA GLY A 44 -3.28 -14.94 6.33
C GLY A 44 -3.25 -13.41 6.40
N ASP A 45 -4.38 -12.76 6.12
CA ASP A 45 -4.55 -11.32 6.19
C ASP A 45 -4.43 -10.79 7.61
N LEU A 46 -5.08 -11.47 8.56
CA LEU A 46 -4.96 -11.12 9.97
C LEU A 46 -3.51 -11.18 10.44
N VAL A 47 -2.80 -12.27 10.13
CA VAL A 47 -1.38 -12.40 10.48
C VAL A 47 -0.57 -11.26 9.85
N LEU A 48 -0.80 -10.95 8.57
CA LEU A 48 -0.13 -9.87 7.87
C LEU A 48 -0.40 -8.49 8.52
N ALA A 49 -1.64 -8.18 8.89
CA ALA A 49 -1.96 -6.90 9.52
C ALA A 49 -1.41 -6.78 10.95
N PHE A 50 -1.40 -7.87 11.71
CA PHE A 50 -0.86 -7.87 13.07
C PHE A 50 0.67 -7.90 13.13
N GLN A 51 1.36 -8.34 12.06
CA GLN A 51 2.82 -8.48 12.07
C GLN A 51 3.55 -7.15 12.33
N ASP A 52 2.96 -6.03 11.90
CA ASP A 52 3.53 -4.68 12.07
C ASP A 52 3.39 -4.18 13.53
N GLY A 53 2.59 -4.87 14.36
CA GLY A 53 2.41 -4.55 15.78
C GLY A 53 1.73 -3.19 16.04
N GLY A 54 1.00 -2.65 15.06
CA GLY A 54 0.32 -1.35 15.13
C GLY A 54 -1.04 -1.35 15.81
N TYR A 55 -1.57 -2.53 16.18
CA TYR A 55 -2.91 -2.67 16.76
C TYR A 55 -3.07 -1.88 18.06
N GLU A 56 -4.12 -1.06 18.14
CA GLU A 56 -4.48 -0.23 19.31
C GLU A 56 -3.32 0.69 19.77
N ARG A 57 -2.48 1.14 18.82
CA ARG A 57 -1.38 2.09 19.08
C ARG A 57 -1.72 3.56 18.74
N GLY A 58 -2.98 3.85 18.40
CA GLY A 58 -3.40 5.15 17.92
C GLY A 58 -3.07 5.40 16.44
N PRO A 59 -3.45 6.56 15.91
CA PRO A 59 -3.19 6.92 14.52
C PRO A 59 -1.70 6.97 14.19
N ARG A 60 -1.32 6.43 13.03
CA ARG A 60 0.04 6.55 12.49
C ARG A 60 0.42 8.02 12.37
N ALA A 61 1.62 8.38 12.82
CA ALA A 61 2.14 9.72 12.64
C ALA A 61 2.16 10.05 11.14
N ALA A 62 1.68 11.25 10.78
CA ALA A 62 1.77 11.73 9.41
C ALA A 62 3.23 11.66 8.94
N VAL A 63 3.51 10.82 7.95
CA VAL A 63 4.84 10.72 7.36
C VAL A 63 5.14 12.07 6.74
N ILE A 64 6.15 12.77 7.29
CA ILE A 64 6.65 14.00 6.69
C ILE A 64 7.12 13.63 5.29
N SER A 65 6.59 14.30 4.27
CA SER A 65 6.98 14.06 2.88
C SER A 65 8.50 14.07 2.77
N VAL A 66 9.07 12.90 2.51
CA VAL A 66 10.49 12.78 2.26
C VAL A 66 10.75 13.53 0.96
N PRO A 67 11.64 14.54 0.93
CA PRO A 67 12.01 15.18 -0.32
C PRO A 67 12.52 14.09 -1.26
N GLU A 68 11.87 13.91 -2.41
CA GLU A 68 12.34 12.92 -3.37
C GLU A 68 13.80 13.23 -3.71
N PRO A 69 14.69 12.21 -3.76
CA PRO A 69 16.03 12.44 -4.26
C PRO A 69 15.87 13.02 -5.66
N SER A 70 16.58 14.11 -5.96
CA SER A 70 16.40 14.92 -7.17
C SER A 70 16.84 14.19 -8.45
N GLY A 71 16.35 12.98 -8.71
CA GLY A 71 16.76 12.06 -9.76
C GLY A 71 16.20 12.40 -11.13
N MET A 72 15.07 13.13 -11.22
CA MET A 72 14.50 13.51 -12.51
C MET A 72 15.40 14.50 -13.28
N LEU A 73 16.06 15.42 -12.57
CA LEU A 73 16.93 16.43 -13.18
C LEU A 73 18.18 15.84 -13.87
N PRO A 74 19.00 14.98 -13.23
CA PRO A 74 20.13 14.35 -13.90
C PRO A 74 19.69 13.37 -15.00
N LEU A 75 18.52 12.74 -14.87
CA LEU A 75 17.98 11.84 -15.90
C LEU A 75 17.59 12.61 -17.17
N LEU A 76 16.91 13.74 -17.03
CA LEU A 76 16.61 14.68 -18.12
C LEU A 76 17.88 15.26 -18.76
N ALA A 77 18.85 15.65 -17.94
CA ALA A 77 20.14 16.17 -18.43
C ALA A 77 20.92 15.12 -19.23
N SER A 78 20.91 13.86 -18.78
CA SER A 78 21.56 12.75 -19.49
C SER A 78 20.88 12.45 -20.83
N LEU A 79 19.54 12.46 -20.87
CA LEU A 79 18.78 12.26 -22.12
C LEU A 79 19.05 13.37 -23.14
N LEU A 80 19.05 14.63 -22.69
CA LEU A 80 19.37 15.78 -23.56
C LEU A 80 20.80 15.71 -24.09
N SER A 81 21.75 15.28 -23.26
CA SER A 81 23.16 15.12 -23.65
C SER A 81 23.35 14.03 -24.72
N LEU A 82 22.63 12.91 -24.61
CA LEU A 82 22.64 11.84 -25.60
C LEU A 82 22.03 12.29 -26.94
N PHE A 83 20.89 12.99 -26.90
CA PHE A 83 20.26 13.57 -28.10
C PHE A 83 21.11 14.64 -28.77
N ALA A 84 21.81 15.47 -28.00
CA ALA A 84 22.71 16.49 -28.54
C ALA A 84 23.96 15.86 -29.18
N ARG A 85 24.42 14.71 -28.65
CA ARG A 85 25.57 13.98 -29.19
C ARG A 85 25.22 13.26 -30.50
N SER A 86 24.06 12.60 -30.58
CA SER A 86 23.64 11.90 -31.80
C SER A 86 23.44 12.84 -32.99
N ARG A 87 23.06 14.10 -32.76
CA ARG A 87 22.90 15.13 -33.81
C ARG A 87 24.19 15.77 -34.31
N ARG A 88 25.33 15.50 -33.67
CA ARG A 88 26.65 16.01 -34.07
C ARG A 88 27.45 14.99 -34.88
N GLU A 89 27.01 13.73 -34.89
CA GLU A 89 27.65 12.63 -35.60
C GLU A 89 27.06 12.41 -37.01
N ASP A 90 26.03 13.20 -37.39
CA ASP A 90 25.47 13.34 -38.75
C ASP A 90 25.97 14.63 -39.43
#